data_AF-A0A1S8XJU2-F1
#
_entry.id   AF-A0A1S8XJU2-F1
#
_cell.length_a   1.000
_cell.length_b   1.000
_cell.length_c   1.000
_cell.angle_alpha   90.00
_cell.angle_beta   90.00
_cell.angle_gamma   90.00
#
_symmetry.space_group_name_H-M   'P 1'
#
loop_
_entity.id
_entity.type
_entity.pdbx_description
1 polymer ?
#
loop_
_entity_poly.entity_id
_entity_poly.type
_entity_poly.pdbx_seq_one_letter_code
_entity_poly.pdbx_strand_id
1 'polypeptide(L)'
;PTHASNHIIGGLSEYLTTSFSLAEQATAAGLKEFLTNSEEGMFHGPYVRTRLPYAPAADWSNLLGWLPEHFLPYRHQAEAFRRLASSRDGEERRPEPTLVVTGTGSGKTESFLYPILDHCLRTTGRRGIKALILYPMNALANDQA
;
A
#
# COMPACT_ATOMS: atom_id res chain seq x y z
N PRO A 1 -17.24 16.96 2.85
CA PRO A 1 -16.33 15.79 3.03
C PRO A 1 -16.91 14.69 3.93
N THR A 2 -17.53 15.06 5.06
CA THR A 2 -18.20 14.14 6.01
C THR A 2 -19.51 13.55 5.49
N HIS A 3 -20.26 14.26 4.63
CA HIS A 3 -21.53 13.76 4.07
C HIS A 3 -21.42 12.48 3.23
N ALA A 4 -20.25 12.22 2.62
CA ALA A 4 -20.02 11.00 1.86
C ALA A 4 -19.82 9.76 2.76
N SER A 5 -19.30 9.94 3.98
CA SER A 5 -19.02 8.82 4.90
C SER A 5 -20.30 8.17 5.42
N ASN A 6 -21.34 8.96 5.73
CA ASN A 6 -22.62 8.43 6.22
C ASN A 6 -23.36 7.62 5.15
N HIS A 7 -23.23 7.99 3.87
CA HIS A 7 -23.82 7.23 2.76
C HIS A 7 -23.15 5.86 2.56
N ILE A 8 -21.87 5.72 2.90
CA ILE A 8 -21.16 4.43 2.80
C ILE A 8 -21.68 3.44 3.85
N ILE A 9 -21.87 3.89 5.09
CA ILE A 9 -22.39 3.03 6.17
C ILE A 9 -23.81 2.57 5.85
N GLY A 10 -24.68 3.50 5.41
CA GLY A 10 -26.04 3.17 4.98
C GLY A 10 -26.06 2.16 3.83
N GLY A 11 -25.31 2.44 2.76
CA GLY A 11 -25.26 1.56 1.58
C GLY A 11 -24.62 0.20 1.87
N LEU A 12 -23.58 0.13 2.69
CA LEU A 12 -22.96 -1.16 3.06
C LEU A 12 -23.88 -1.98 3.97
N SER A 13 -24.58 -1.32 4.90
CA SER A 13 -25.54 -1.99 5.78
C SER A 13 -26.72 -2.55 4.99
N GLU A 14 -27.25 -1.78 4.03
CA GLU A 14 -28.32 -2.21 3.13
C GLU A 14 -27.86 -3.34 2.21
N TYR A 15 -26.67 -3.26 1.64
CA TYR A 15 -26.08 -4.33 0.83
C TYR A 15 -25.89 -5.61 1.64
N LEU A 16 -25.33 -5.54 2.85
CA LEU A 16 -25.12 -6.71 3.70
C LEU A 16 -26.44 -7.33 4.14
N THR A 17 -27.44 -6.51 4.48
CA THR A 17 -28.78 -7.00 4.89
C THR A 17 -29.53 -7.65 3.74
N THR A 18 -29.36 -7.17 2.50
CA THR A 18 -30.00 -7.79 1.32
C THR A 18 -29.23 -9.00 0.81
N SER A 19 -27.89 -8.97 0.84
CA SER A 19 -27.03 -10.08 0.40
C SER A 19 -27.12 -11.28 1.34
N PHE A 20 -27.15 -11.04 2.64
CA PHE A 20 -27.46 -12.06 3.64
C PHE A 20 -28.98 -12.06 3.85
N SER A 21 -29.70 -12.75 2.96
CA SER A 21 -31.15 -13.00 3.11
C SER A 21 -31.40 -13.91 4.32
N LEU A 22 -31.33 -13.32 5.53
CA LEU A 22 -31.56 -14.01 6.79
C LEU A 22 -33.06 -14.32 6.89
N ALA A 23 -33.40 -15.61 6.95
CA ALA A 23 -34.79 -16.07 7.01
C ALA A 23 -35.49 -15.69 8.32
N GLU A 24 -34.72 -15.43 9.39
CA GLU A 24 -35.22 -15.11 10.72
C GLU A 24 -35.16 -13.60 10.99
N GLN A 25 -36.32 -13.00 11.28
CA GLN A 25 -36.46 -11.56 11.52
C GLN A 25 -35.62 -11.07 12.71
N ALA A 26 -35.49 -11.87 13.77
CA ALA A 26 -34.71 -11.52 14.96
C ALA A 26 -33.21 -11.38 14.62
N THR A 27 -32.67 -12.30 13.84
CA THR A 27 -31.27 -12.30 13.42
C THR A 27 -30.99 -11.14 12.45
N ALA A 28 -31.92 -10.84 11.53
CA ALA A 28 -31.81 -9.67 10.66
C ALA A 28 -31.84 -8.35 11.43
N ALA A 29 -32.68 -8.24 12.46
CA ALA A 29 -32.73 -7.08 13.34
C ALA A 29 -31.42 -6.92 14.13
N GLY A 30 -30.87 -8.01 14.69
CA GLY A 30 -29.60 -7.98 15.42
C GLY A 30 -28.41 -7.58 14.53
N LEU A 31 -28.35 -8.08 13.29
CA LEU A 31 -27.33 -7.66 12.33
C LEU A 31 -27.45 -6.16 12.01
N LYS A 32 -28.67 -5.66 11.80
CA LYS A 32 -28.90 -4.23 11.54
C LYS A 32 -28.49 -3.36 12.72
N GLU A 33 -28.82 -3.77 13.94
CA GLU A 33 -28.42 -3.09 15.16
C GLU A 33 -26.90 -3.05 15.31
N PHE A 34 -26.22 -4.18 15.11
CA PHE A 34 -24.75 -4.24 15.13
C PHE A 34 -24.09 -3.36 14.06
N LEU A 35 -24.65 -3.30 12.86
CA LEU A 35 -24.11 -2.47 11.77
C LEU A 35 -24.38 -0.97 11.96
N THR A 36 -25.31 -0.58 12.82
CA THR A 36 -25.68 0.83 13.03
C THR A 36 -25.24 1.38 14.39
N ASN A 37 -24.85 0.52 15.33
CA ASN A 37 -24.33 0.93 16.63
C ASN A 37 -22.99 1.67 16.47
N SER A 38 -22.92 2.91 16.95
CA SER A 38 -21.76 3.79 16.81
C SER A 38 -20.66 3.55 17.86
N GLU A 39 -20.97 2.84 18.94
CA GLU A 39 -20.06 2.60 20.09
C GLU A 39 -19.49 1.18 20.07
N GLU A 40 -20.37 0.17 19.89
CA GLU A 40 -20.03 -1.27 19.93
C GLU A 40 -20.25 -1.97 18.59
N GLY A 41 -20.72 -1.24 17.58
CA GLY A 41 -20.99 -1.78 16.25
C GLY A 41 -19.77 -1.86 15.36
N MET A 42 -19.97 -2.35 14.13
CA MET A 42 -18.87 -2.64 13.20
C MET A 42 -18.10 -1.39 12.74
N PHE A 43 -18.73 -0.21 12.78
CA PHE A 43 -18.18 1.00 12.17
C PHE A 43 -17.75 2.05 13.20
N HIS A 44 -16.44 2.16 13.43
CA HIS A 44 -15.86 3.20 14.26
C HIS A 44 -15.31 4.34 13.39
N GLY A 45 -16.10 5.41 13.23
CA GLY A 45 -15.73 6.58 12.43
C GLY A 45 -14.59 7.44 13.05
N PRO A 46 -14.14 8.50 12.36
CA PRO A 46 -14.48 8.89 10.99
C PRO A 46 -13.64 8.15 9.93
N TYR A 47 -14.29 7.73 8.84
CA TYR A 47 -13.60 7.16 7.69
C TYR A 47 -13.13 8.28 6.75
N VAL A 48 -11.81 8.48 6.67
CA VAL A 48 -11.20 9.43 5.74
C VAL A 48 -10.66 8.67 4.54
N ARG A 49 -11.23 8.95 3.37
CA ARG A 49 -10.68 8.47 2.09
C ARG A 49 -9.87 9.57 1.44
N THR A 50 -8.55 9.48 1.51
CA THR A 50 -7.65 10.29 0.69
C THR A 50 -7.51 9.65 -0.69
N ARG A 51 -7.51 10.48 -1.74
CA ARG A 51 -7.22 10.03 -3.11
C ARG A 51 -5.75 10.30 -3.42
N LEU A 52 -5.27 9.63 -4.47
CA LEU A 52 -4.03 9.99 -5.13
C LEU A 52 -4.04 11.47 -5.58
N PRO A 53 -2.86 12.11 -5.65
CA PRO A 53 -1.55 11.57 -5.30
C PRO A 53 -1.32 11.49 -3.79
N TYR A 54 -0.50 10.54 -3.35
CA TYR A 54 -0.02 10.53 -1.95
C TYR A 54 0.85 11.75 -1.68
N ALA A 55 1.04 12.10 -0.40
CA ALA A 55 1.94 13.20 -0.04
C ALA A 55 3.39 12.90 -0.49
N PRO A 56 4.07 13.86 -1.15
CA PRO A 56 5.49 13.71 -1.48
C PRO A 56 6.33 13.58 -0.19
N ALA A 57 7.45 12.88 -0.31
CA ALA A 57 8.44 12.78 0.76
C ALA A 57 9.21 14.10 0.89
N ALA A 58 9.57 14.46 2.13
CA ALA A 58 10.44 15.61 2.40
C ALA A 58 11.92 15.20 2.36
N ASP A 59 12.26 14.08 3.01
CA ASP A 59 13.65 13.64 3.20
C ASP A 59 13.96 12.36 2.40
N TRP A 60 14.34 12.53 1.12
CA TRP A 60 14.59 11.41 0.21
C TRP A 60 15.88 11.48 -0.62
N SER A 61 16.53 12.64 -0.70
CA SER A 61 17.61 12.91 -1.67
C SER A 61 18.83 11.99 -1.58
N ASN A 62 19.09 11.40 -0.41
CA ASN A 62 20.27 10.55 -0.16
C ASN A 62 19.90 9.10 0.19
N LEU A 63 18.65 8.69 -0.02
CA LEU A 63 18.22 7.33 0.33
C LEU A 63 18.73 6.27 -0.65
N LEU A 64 18.92 6.66 -1.91
CA LEU A 64 19.50 5.84 -2.98
C LEU A 64 20.62 6.64 -3.64
N GLY A 65 21.59 5.98 -4.25
CA GLY A 65 22.71 6.65 -4.93
C GLY A 65 22.32 7.32 -6.24
N TRP A 66 21.11 7.06 -6.73
CA TRP A 66 20.57 7.60 -7.97
C TRP A 66 19.04 7.61 -7.88
N LEU A 67 18.43 8.61 -8.51
CA LEU A 67 17.00 8.68 -8.83
C LEU A 67 16.85 9.48 -10.13
N PRO A 68 15.86 9.19 -10.99
CA PRO A 68 15.56 10.04 -12.13
C PRO A 68 15.22 11.47 -11.68
N GLU A 69 15.71 12.50 -12.38
CA GLU A 69 15.51 13.91 -12.00
C GLU A 69 14.04 14.32 -11.84
N HIS A 70 13.15 13.70 -12.62
CA HIS A 70 11.72 13.97 -12.60
C HIS A 70 10.95 13.16 -11.55
N PHE A 71 11.61 12.23 -10.85
CA PHE A 71 10.95 11.35 -9.90
C PHE A 71 10.93 11.97 -8.50
N LEU A 72 9.72 12.22 -8.00
CA LEU A 72 9.47 12.68 -6.63
C LEU A 72 8.79 11.55 -5.85
N PRO A 73 9.49 10.87 -4.91
CA PRO A 73 8.89 9.78 -4.17
C PRO A 73 7.78 10.29 -3.24
N TYR A 74 6.74 9.49 -3.10
CA TYR A 74 5.79 9.59 -2.01
C TYR A 74 6.44 9.18 -0.68
N ARG A 75 5.86 9.62 0.44
CA ARG A 75 6.36 9.27 1.79
C ARG A 75 6.57 7.77 1.99
N HIS A 76 5.65 6.94 1.52
CA HIS A 76 5.76 5.48 1.68
C HIS A 76 6.86 4.87 0.80
N GLN A 77 7.12 5.43 -0.39
CA GLN A 77 8.23 5.02 -1.25
C GLN A 77 9.56 5.39 -0.60
N ALA A 78 9.71 6.62 -0.09
CA ALA A 78 10.91 7.02 0.63
C ALA A 78 11.17 6.16 1.87
N GLU A 79 10.13 5.80 2.63
CA GLU A 79 10.29 4.88 3.75
C GLU A 79 10.69 3.46 3.29
N ALA A 80 10.11 2.97 2.19
CA ALA A 80 10.54 1.72 1.58
C ALA A 80 12.01 1.79 1.15
N PHE A 81 12.46 2.89 0.55
CA PHE A 81 13.86 3.08 0.13
C PHE A 81 14.79 3.01 1.34
N ARG A 82 14.47 3.73 2.42
CA ARG A 82 15.24 3.71 3.67
C ARG A 82 15.43 2.30 4.21
N ARG A 83 14.38 1.48 4.19
CA ARG A 83 14.39 0.10 4.69
C ARG A 83 15.04 -0.89 3.73
N LEU A 84 14.87 -0.70 2.41
CA LEU A 84 15.29 -1.66 1.40
C LEU A 84 16.66 -1.35 0.79
N ALA A 85 17.21 -0.16 1.00
CA ALA A 85 18.54 0.20 0.52
C ALA A 85 19.59 -0.77 1.05
N SER A 86 20.37 -1.35 0.15
CA SER A 86 21.47 -2.27 0.47
C SER A 86 22.75 -1.56 0.92
N SER A 87 22.72 -0.23 1.00
CA SER A 87 23.80 0.59 1.51
C SER A 87 23.21 1.84 2.15
N ARG A 88 23.90 2.39 3.15
CA ARG A 88 23.54 3.65 3.79
C ARG A 88 24.83 4.37 4.17
N ASP A 89 24.94 5.64 3.78
CA ASP A 89 26.12 6.47 4.06
C ASP A 89 27.45 5.83 3.58
N GLY A 90 27.39 5.09 2.46
CA GLY A 90 28.54 4.40 1.85
C GLY A 90 28.81 3.00 2.40
N GLU A 91 28.20 2.63 3.52
CA GLU A 91 28.39 1.32 4.15
C GLU A 91 27.39 0.30 3.60
N GLU A 92 27.85 -0.93 3.34
CA GLU A 92 26.98 -2.03 2.90
C GLU A 92 26.11 -2.50 4.07
N ARG A 93 24.83 -2.74 3.81
CA ARG A 93 23.90 -3.25 4.81
C ARG A 93 22.93 -4.25 4.22
N ARG A 94 22.39 -5.11 5.09
CA ARG A 94 21.28 -5.98 4.71
C ARG A 94 19.96 -5.18 4.66
N PRO A 95 19.20 -5.25 3.56
CA PRO A 95 17.84 -4.71 3.50
C PRO A 95 16.94 -5.30 4.60
N GLU A 96 16.07 -4.48 5.15
CA GLU A 96 15.09 -4.89 6.15
C GLU A 96 13.85 -5.51 5.49
N PRO A 97 13.28 -6.59 6.07
CA PRO A 97 11.97 -7.09 5.67
C PRO A 97 10.94 -5.94 5.70
N THR A 98 10.24 -5.74 4.58
CA THR A 98 9.37 -4.58 4.39
C THR A 98 8.08 -5.01 3.73
N LEU A 99 6.95 -4.65 4.35
CA LEU A 99 5.61 -4.86 3.82
C LEU A 99 5.05 -3.51 3.34
N VAL A 100 4.75 -3.40 2.05
CA VAL A 100 4.16 -2.18 1.47
C VAL A 100 2.67 -2.42 1.21
N VAL A 101 1.80 -1.85 2.05
CA VAL A 101 0.34 -1.97 1.93
C VAL A 101 -0.25 -0.69 1.36
N THR A 102 -0.50 -0.66 0.05
CA THR A 102 -1.13 0.49 -0.63
C THR A 102 -2.00 0.03 -1.82
N GLY A 103 -2.91 0.89 -2.29
CA GLY A 103 -3.83 0.59 -3.40
C GLY A 103 -3.15 0.48 -4.77
N THR A 104 -3.84 0.03 -5.81
CA THR A 104 -3.29 0.00 -7.18
C THR A 104 -2.94 1.42 -7.66
N GLY A 105 -1.86 1.57 -8.43
CA GLY A 105 -1.40 2.88 -8.94
C GLY A 105 -0.77 3.80 -7.88
N SER A 106 -0.50 3.28 -6.68
CA SER A 106 0.05 4.04 -5.56
C SER A 106 1.56 4.28 -5.61
N GLY A 107 2.28 3.57 -6.46
CA GLY A 107 3.74 3.55 -6.44
C GLY A 107 4.38 2.32 -5.75
N LYS A 108 3.64 1.21 -5.60
CA LYS A 108 4.16 -0.04 -5.00
C LYS A 108 5.36 -0.59 -5.76
N THR A 109 5.30 -0.59 -7.10
CA THR A 109 6.38 -1.13 -7.94
C THR A 109 7.68 -0.39 -7.65
N GLU A 110 7.65 0.95 -7.73
CA GLU A 110 8.81 1.80 -7.53
C GLU A 110 9.36 1.66 -6.11
N SER A 111 8.49 1.42 -5.11
CA SER A 111 8.89 1.21 -3.71
C SER A 111 9.93 0.09 -3.53
N PHE A 112 9.87 -0.99 -4.34
CA PHE A 112 10.86 -2.07 -4.29
C PHE A 112 11.83 -2.05 -5.48
N LEU A 113 11.40 -1.59 -6.66
CA LEU A 113 12.19 -1.66 -7.88
C LEU A 113 13.41 -0.73 -7.82
N TYR A 114 13.25 0.49 -7.30
CA TYR A 114 14.35 1.45 -7.25
C TYR A 114 15.48 1.01 -6.29
N PRO A 115 15.19 0.49 -5.07
CA PRO A 115 16.20 -0.14 -4.23
C PRO A 115 16.93 -1.33 -4.89
N ILE A 116 16.22 -2.16 -5.67
CA ILE A 116 16.82 -3.27 -6.41
C ILE A 116 17.78 -2.76 -7.47
N LEU A 117 17.36 -1.79 -8.29
CA LEU A 117 18.19 -1.20 -9.33
C LEU A 117 19.43 -0.49 -8.75
N ASP A 118 19.27 0.23 -7.64
CA ASP A 118 20.36 0.83 -6.87
C ASP A 118 21.36 -0.22 -6.34
N HIS A 119 20.87 -1.38 -5.89
CA HIS A 119 21.74 -2.52 -5.56
C HIS A 119 22.46 -3.10 -6.78
N CYS A 120 21.77 -3.24 -7.93
CA CYS A 120 22.38 -3.72 -9.17
C CYS A 120 23.51 -2.79 -9.64
N LEU A 121 23.31 -1.47 -9.60
CA LEU A 121 24.33 -0.50 -9.98
C LEU A 121 25.56 -0.59 -9.07
N ARG A 122 25.37 -0.66 -7.75
CA ARG A 122 26.49 -0.83 -6.79
C ARG A 122 27.24 -2.15 -6.95
N THR A 123 26.57 -3.18 -7.44
CA THR A 123 27.16 -4.51 -7.63
C THR A 123 27.57 -4.79 -9.07
N THR A 124 27.69 -3.75 -9.91
CA THR A 124 28.19 -3.85 -11.27
C THR A 124 29.53 -4.60 -11.30
N GLY A 125 29.67 -5.53 -12.25
CA GLY A 125 30.85 -6.39 -12.36
C GLY A 125 30.84 -7.62 -11.45
N ARG A 126 30.00 -7.69 -10.41
CA ARG A 126 29.81 -8.92 -9.62
C ARG A 126 28.82 -9.83 -10.35
N ARG A 127 29.20 -11.08 -10.67
CA ARG A 127 28.28 -12.06 -11.30
C ARG A 127 27.23 -12.58 -10.30
N GLY A 128 26.19 -13.26 -10.82
CA GLY A 128 25.12 -13.88 -10.01
C GLY A 128 23.82 -13.07 -9.94
N ILE A 129 22.76 -13.73 -9.43
CA ILE A 129 21.42 -13.14 -9.26
C ILE A 129 21.46 -11.99 -8.26
N LYS A 130 20.85 -10.85 -8.59
CA LYS A 130 20.80 -9.64 -7.73
C LYS A 130 19.47 -9.48 -7.01
N ALA A 131 18.38 -9.91 -7.64
CA ALA A 131 17.05 -9.91 -7.06
C ALA A 131 16.20 -11.02 -7.70
N LEU A 132 15.21 -11.49 -6.94
CA LEU A 132 14.16 -12.38 -7.41
C LEU A 132 12.82 -11.70 -7.11
N ILE A 133 12.01 -11.51 -8.14
CA ILE A 133 10.67 -10.91 -8.02
C ILE A 133 9.67 -12.02 -8.31
N LEU A 134 8.78 -12.27 -7.34
CA LEU A 134 7.75 -13.29 -7.45
C LEU A 134 6.41 -12.63 -7.67
N TYR A 135 5.82 -12.86 -8.85
CA TYR A 135 4.45 -12.45 -9.15
C TYR A 135 3.53 -13.68 -9.11
N PRO A 136 2.31 -13.55 -8.57
CA PRO A 136 1.36 -14.67 -8.48
C PRO A 136 0.81 -15.09 -9.85
N MET A 137 0.95 -14.26 -10.89
CA MET A 137 0.45 -14.52 -12.24
C MET A 137 1.36 -13.91 -13.31
N ASN A 138 1.52 -14.60 -14.44
CA ASN A 138 2.37 -14.17 -15.57
C ASN A 138 1.96 -12.80 -16.17
N ALA A 139 0.66 -12.48 -16.18
CA ALA A 139 0.18 -11.21 -16.75
C ALA A 139 0.75 -9.98 -16.01
N LEU A 140 0.98 -10.08 -14.70
CA LEU A 140 1.59 -9.02 -13.89
C LEU A 140 3.11 -8.96 -14.08
N ALA A 141 3.75 -10.07 -14.45
CA ALA A 141 5.17 -10.07 -14.75
C ALA A 141 5.47 -9.36 -16.08
N ASN A 142 4.63 -9.58 -17.09
CA ASN A 142 4.79 -8.96 -18.42
C ASN A 142 4.40 -7.47 -18.45
N ASP A 143 3.49 -7.02 -17.58
CA ASP A 143 3.12 -5.59 -17.47
C ASP A 143 4.21 -4.74 -16.78
N GLN A 144 5.24 -5.39 -16.25
CA GLN A 144 6.35 -4.74 -15.53
C GLN A 144 7.71 -4.97 -16.23
N ALA A 145 7.70 -5.58 -17.43
CA ALA A 145 8.87 -5.84 -18.29
C ALA A 145 8.95 -4.81 -19.43
#